data_AF-A0A7C5HIB4-F1
#
_entry.id   AF-A0A7C5HIB4-F1
#
_cell.length_a   1.000
_cell.length_b   1.000
_cell.length_c   1.000
_cell.angle_alpha   90.00
_cell.angle_beta   90.00
_cell.angle_gamma   90.00
#
_symmetry.space_group_name_H-M   'P 1'
#
loop_
_entity.id
_entity.type
_entity.pdbx_description
1 polymer ?
#
loop_
_entity_poly.entity_id
_entity_poly.type
_entity_poly.pdbx_seq_one_letter_code
_entity_poly.pdbx_strand_id
1 'polypeptide(L)'
;MARQVALDKVRNIGIMAHIDAGKTTTTERILYYTGRLHRMGEVHEGGATMDWMEQEKERGITITSAATTCFWTPKYGNFTGVNHRINIIDTPGHVDFTVEVERSLRVLDGAVALFCAVGGVEPQSETVWRQANKYGVPRIAYVNKMDRTGADFFDAVKAIRERLGANPVPIQIPIGEGEMFAGFVDLIRMKGIIFDKEDGSTYEEV
;
A
#
# COMPACT_ATOMS: atom_id res chain seq x y z
N MET A 1 -9.28 -22.32 -22.77
CA MET A 1 -8.35 -21.24 -23.18
C MET A 1 -7.00 -21.48 -22.52
N ALA A 2 -5.91 -21.46 -23.28
CA ALA A 2 -4.57 -21.61 -22.74
C ALA A 2 -4.22 -20.42 -21.83
N ARG A 3 -3.60 -20.68 -20.69
CA ARG A 3 -3.29 -19.65 -19.68
C ARG A 3 -2.20 -18.71 -20.23
N GLN A 4 -2.51 -17.43 -20.43
CA GLN A 4 -1.56 -16.43 -20.96
C GLN A 4 -0.43 -16.06 -20.00
N VAL A 5 -0.60 -16.28 -18.69
CA VAL A 5 0.39 -15.95 -17.64
C VAL A 5 0.57 -17.15 -16.72
N ALA A 6 1.82 -17.58 -16.50
CA ALA A 6 2.15 -18.68 -15.62
C ALA A 6 1.72 -18.41 -14.15
N LEU A 7 1.32 -19.45 -13.42
CA LEU A 7 0.76 -19.37 -12.06
C LEU A 7 1.67 -18.61 -11.09
N ASP A 8 2.95 -18.98 -11.11
CA ASP A 8 4.05 -18.44 -10.32
C ASP A 8 4.34 -16.96 -10.60
N LYS A 9 3.77 -16.39 -11.67
CA LYS A 9 3.89 -14.96 -12.05
C LYS A 9 2.66 -14.13 -11.71
N VAL A 10 1.65 -14.72 -11.07
CA VAL A 10 0.45 -14.01 -10.60
C VAL A 10 0.63 -13.61 -9.13
N ARG A 11 0.19 -12.40 -8.79
CA ARG A 11 0.13 -11.89 -7.41
C ARG A 11 -1.27 -11.35 -7.16
N ASN A 12 -2.05 -12.01 -6.32
CA ASN A 12 -3.34 -11.47 -5.85
C ASN A 12 -3.11 -10.76 -4.51
N ILE A 13 -3.11 -9.44 -4.51
CA ILE A 13 -2.81 -8.63 -3.33
C ILE A 13 -3.97 -7.72 -2.93
N GLY A 14 -4.17 -7.55 -1.63
CA GLY A 14 -5.09 -6.55 -1.09
C GLY A 14 -4.35 -5.39 -0.43
N ILE A 15 -4.90 -4.19 -0.51
CA ILE A 15 -4.41 -3.04 0.26
C ILE A 15 -5.30 -2.86 1.47
N MET A 16 -4.73 -3.00 2.67
CA MET A 16 -5.47 -2.95 3.94
C MET A 16 -4.94 -1.82 4.82
N ALA A 17 -5.83 -1.09 5.50
CA ALA A 17 -5.48 0.02 6.37
C ALA A 17 -6.68 0.55 7.15
N HIS A 18 -6.44 1.34 8.19
CA HIS A 18 -7.46 2.21 8.78
C HIS A 18 -7.91 3.33 7.82
N ILE A 19 -8.96 4.06 8.20
CA ILE A 19 -9.47 5.22 7.45
C ILE A 19 -8.34 6.26 7.31
N ASP A 20 -8.30 6.99 6.19
CA ASP A 20 -7.29 8.03 5.95
C ASP A 20 -5.81 7.59 5.90
N ALA A 21 -5.45 6.31 6.01
CA ALA A 21 -4.06 5.87 5.85
C ALA A 21 -3.51 6.03 4.40
N GLY A 22 -4.38 6.36 3.44
CA GLY A 22 -4.02 6.57 2.03
C GLY A 22 -4.05 5.31 1.16
N LYS A 23 -4.99 4.38 1.41
CA LYS A 23 -5.19 3.16 0.59
C LYS A 23 -5.42 3.48 -0.88
N THR A 24 -6.46 4.24 -1.18
CA THR A 24 -6.87 4.57 -2.54
C THR A 24 -5.77 5.31 -3.29
N THR A 25 -5.15 6.31 -2.64
CA THR A 25 -4.00 7.03 -3.21
C THR A 25 -2.82 6.10 -3.52
N THR A 26 -2.56 5.10 -2.66
CA THR A 26 -1.52 4.11 -2.89
C THR A 26 -1.87 3.19 -4.06
N THR A 27 -3.12 2.71 -4.14
CA THR A 27 -3.63 1.93 -5.27
C THR A 27 -3.44 2.67 -6.59
N GLU A 28 -3.85 3.95 -6.64
CA GLU A 28 -3.74 4.78 -7.83
C GLU A 28 -2.29 5.03 -8.24
N ARG A 29 -1.38 5.25 -7.28
CA ARG A 29 0.05 5.39 -7.56
C ARG A 29 0.65 4.12 -8.15
N ILE A 30 0.27 2.94 -7.66
CA ILE A 30 0.68 1.66 -8.25
C ILE A 30 0.20 1.57 -9.71
N LEU A 31 -1.05 1.94 -9.98
CA LEU A 31 -1.60 1.93 -11.33
C LEU A 31 -0.93 2.94 -12.26
N TYR A 32 -0.53 4.10 -11.75
CA TYR A 32 0.25 5.08 -12.50
C TYR A 32 1.64 4.55 -12.83
N TYR A 33 2.40 4.05 -11.85
CA TYR A 33 3.77 3.58 -12.07
C TYR A 33 3.84 2.32 -12.95
N THR A 34 2.75 1.55 -13.02
CA THR A 34 2.63 0.40 -13.95
C THR A 34 2.20 0.82 -15.35
N GLY A 35 1.97 2.12 -15.59
CA GLY A 35 1.52 2.66 -16.88
C GLY A 35 0.07 2.36 -17.22
N ARG A 36 -0.74 1.89 -16.26
CA ARG A 36 -2.17 1.61 -16.48
C ARG A 36 -3.04 2.85 -16.33
N LEU A 37 -2.63 3.81 -15.51
CA LEU A 37 -3.18 5.17 -15.47
C LEU A 37 -2.17 6.14 -16.08
N HIS A 38 -2.61 6.96 -17.04
CA HIS A 38 -1.73 7.88 -17.78
C HIS A 38 -1.74 9.33 -17.25
N ARG A 39 -2.56 9.65 -16.23
CA ARG A 39 -2.59 10.96 -15.54
C ARG A 39 -2.77 10.77 -14.04
N MET A 40 -2.01 11.49 -13.22
CA MET A 40 -2.13 11.50 -11.75
C MET A 40 -3.18 12.51 -11.22
N GLY A 41 -3.83 13.27 -12.10
CA GLY A 41 -4.52 14.50 -11.73
C GLY A 41 -6.03 14.46 -11.86
N GLU A 42 -6.73 13.81 -10.92
CA GLU A 42 -8.15 14.11 -10.60
C GLU A 42 -8.44 14.06 -9.08
N VAL A 43 -7.43 13.95 -8.21
CA VAL A 43 -7.67 13.79 -6.75
C VAL A 43 -7.74 15.14 -6.01
N HIS A 44 -7.13 16.19 -6.56
CA HIS A 44 -7.24 17.54 -5.99
C HIS A 44 -8.56 18.27 -6.37
N GLU A 45 -9.36 17.70 -7.28
CA GLU A 45 -10.73 18.12 -7.61
C GLU A 45 -11.79 17.06 -7.23
N GLY A 46 -11.53 16.24 -6.20
CA GLY A 46 -12.58 15.43 -5.55
C GLY A 46 -12.96 14.11 -6.23
N GLY A 47 -12.11 13.53 -7.07
CA GLY A 47 -12.38 12.22 -7.69
C GLY A 47 -11.20 11.26 -7.59
N ALA A 48 -11.15 10.42 -6.55
CA ALA A 48 -10.41 9.17 -6.67
C ALA A 48 -11.11 8.32 -7.77
N THR A 49 -10.33 7.80 -8.72
CA THR A 49 -10.87 7.06 -9.88
C THR A 49 -11.43 5.69 -9.45
N MET A 50 -10.94 5.16 -8.33
CA MET A 50 -11.37 3.88 -7.76
C MET A 50 -12.65 4.01 -6.92
N ASP A 51 -12.89 5.18 -6.35
CA ASP A 51 -14.12 5.51 -5.61
C ASP A 51 -15.17 6.00 -6.62
N TRP A 52 -15.81 5.05 -7.31
CA TRP A 52 -16.72 5.35 -8.42
C TRP A 52 -18.13 5.73 -7.94
N MET A 53 -18.51 5.35 -6.72
CA MET A 53 -19.82 5.73 -6.17
C MET A 53 -19.80 7.20 -5.72
N GLU A 54 -20.89 7.91 -6.00
CA GLU A 54 -21.06 9.31 -5.60
C GLU A 54 -20.91 9.50 -4.08
N GLN A 55 -21.36 8.52 -3.30
CA GLN A 55 -21.22 8.48 -1.84
C GLN A 55 -19.78 8.26 -1.36
N GLU A 56 -18.96 7.52 -2.11
CA GLU A 56 -17.54 7.33 -1.80
C GLU A 56 -16.79 8.64 -2.01
N LYS A 57 -17.06 9.33 -3.13
CA LYS A 57 -16.48 10.65 -3.44
C LYS A 57 -16.91 11.74 -2.46
N GLU A 58 -18.20 11.78 -2.12
CA GLU A 58 -18.76 12.79 -1.20
C GLU A 58 -18.17 12.66 0.22
N ARG A 59 -17.88 11.43 0.66
CA ARG A 59 -17.42 11.14 2.02
C ARG A 59 -15.92 10.90 2.13
N GLY A 60 -15.20 10.78 1.01
CA GLY A 60 -13.77 10.46 0.99
C GLY A 60 -13.44 9.08 1.57
N ILE A 61 -14.35 8.11 1.48
CA ILE A 61 -14.16 6.74 2.00
C ILE A 61 -14.41 5.71 0.90
N THR A 62 -13.63 4.64 0.90
CA THR A 62 -13.87 3.45 0.06
C THR A 62 -14.93 2.56 0.71
N ILE A 63 -16.05 2.36 0.03
CA ILE A 63 -17.20 1.58 0.47
C ILE A 63 -17.17 0.19 -0.16
N THR A 64 -16.88 0.10 -1.46
CA THR A 64 -16.82 -1.16 -2.22
C THR A 64 -15.42 -1.53 -2.68
N SER A 65 -15.16 -2.83 -2.75
CA SER A 65 -13.87 -3.37 -3.18
C SER A 65 -13.75 -3.27 -4.69
N ALA A 66 -12.79 -2.47 -5.16
CA ALA A 66 -12.45 -2.40 -6.57
C ALA A 66 -11.31 -3.39 -6.89
N ALA A 67 -11.54 -4.25 -7.89
CA ALA A 67 -10.53 -5.16 -8.40
C ALA A 67 -9.93 -4.64 -9.70
N THR A 68 -8.61 -4.50 -9.75
CA THR A 68 -7.87 -4.03 -10.93
C THR A 68 -6.66 -4.92 -11.22
N THR A 69 -6.21 -4.97 -12.47
CA THR A 69 -5.06 -5.78 -12.88
C THR A 69 -4.00 -4.90 -13.50
N CYS A 70 -2.76 -4.96 -13.02
CA CYS A 70 -1.62 -4.31 -13.65
C CYS A 70 -0.46 -5.29 -13.88
N PHE A 71 0.55 -4.85 -14.62
CA PHE A 71 1.75 -5.62 -14.89
C PHE A 71 2.95 -4.89 -14.31
N TRP A 72 3.79 -5.61 -13.58
CA TRP A 72 5.00 -5.07 -12.98
C TRP A 72 6.19 -5.94 -13.34
N THR A 73 7.24 -5.30 -13.86
CA THR A 73 8.53 -5.96 -14.12
C THR A 73 9.53 -5.41 -13.11
N PRO A 74 9.95 -6.20 -12.10
CA PRO A 74 10.92 -5.75 -11.11
C PRO A 74 12.23 -5.34 -11.79
N LYS A 75 12.79 -4.21 -11.35
CA LYS A 75 14.12 -3.73 -11.79
C LYS A 75 15.26 -4.37 -11.01
N TYR A 76 14.98 -4.88 -9.81
CA TYR A 76 15.97 -5.40 -8.87
C TYR A 76 15.48 -6.67 -8.17
N GLY A 77 16.43 -7.43 -7.59
CA GLY A 77 16.17 -8.65 -6.83
C GLY A 77 16.05 -9.91 -7.70
N ASN A 78 15.61 -11.01 -7.09
CA ASN A 78 15.61 -12.36 -7.71
C ASN A 78 14.68 -12.50 -8.92
N PHE A 79 13.75 -11.57 -9.11
CA PHE A 79 12.74 -11.58 -10.17
C PHE A 79 12.97 -10.48 -11.23
N THR A 80 14.18 -9.92 -11.29
CA THR A 80 14.53 -8.85 -12.22
C THR A 80 14.22 -9.24 -13.66
N GLY A 81 13.56 -8.35 -14.40
CA GLY A 81 13.22 -8.55 -15.82
C GLY A 81 12.07 -9.54 -16.08
N VAL A 82 11.52 -10.18 -15.03
CA VAL A 82 10.38 -11.09 -15.16
C VAL A 82 9.08 -10.31 -14.97
N ASN A 83 8.25 -10.26 -16.00
CA ASN A 83 6.95 -9.59 -15.91
C ASN A 83 5.98 -10.39 -15.05
N HIS A 84 5.36 -9.72 -14.07
CA HIS A 84 4.36 -10.28 -13.16
C HIS A 84 3.01 -9.63 -13.39
N ARG A 85 1.95 -10.43 -13.32
CA ARG A 85 0.57 -9.93 -13.28
C ARG A 85 0.18 -9.71 -11.82
N ILE A 86 -0.20 -8.49 -11.49
CA ILE A 86 -0.69 -8.13 -10.16
C ILE A 86 -2.19 -7.87 -10.27
N ASN A 87 -2.98 -8.57 -9.48
CA ASN A 87 -4.39 -8.28 -9.28
C ASN A 87 -4.52 -7.62 -7.90
N ILE A 88 -4.96 -6.37 -7.88
CA ILE A 88 -5.12 -5.57 -6.67
C ILE A 88 -6.60 -5.54 -6.31
N ILE A 89 -6.90 -5.84 -5.05
CA ILE A 89 -8.21 -5.61 -4.44
C ILE A 89 -8.06 -4.48 -3.45
N ASP A 90 -8.62 -3.31 -3.76
CA ASP A 90 -8.71 -2.23 -2.78
C ASP A 90 -9.78 -2.61 -1.75
N THR A 91 -9.43 -2.60 -0.47
CA THR A 91 -10.34 -3.06 0.59
C THR A 91 -10.88 -1.89 1.41
N PRO A 92 -12.16 -1.91 1.82
CA PRO A 92 -12.70 -0.87 2.68
C PRO A 92 -11.88 -0.68 3.96
N GLY A 93 -11.65 0.58 4.33
CA GLY A 93 -10.89 0.94 5.53
C GLY A 93 -11.69 1.05 6.82
N HIS A 94 -13.01 1.13 6.68
CA HIS A 94 -13.92 1.39 7.77
C HIS A 94 -14.43 0.08 8.38
N VAL A 95 -14.53 0.05 9.71
CA VAL A 95 -15.10 -1.06 10.48
C VAL A 95 -16.55 -1.41 10.12
N ASP A 96 -17.27 -0.50 9.47
CA ASP A 96 -18.67 -0.72 9.10
C ASP A 96 -18.80 -1.64 7.88
N PHE A 97 -17.69 -1.87 7.15
CA PHE A 97 -17.61 -2.74 5.98
C PHE A 97 -16.80 -4.02 6.24
N THR A 98 -16.81 -4.50 7.50
CA THR A 98 -16.05 -5.69 7.93
C THR A 98 -16.36 -6.95 7.13
N VAL A 99 -17.61 -7.14 6.68
CA VAL A 99 -18.01 -8.29 5.83
C VAL A 99 -17.27 -8.28 4.50
N GLU A 100 -17.07 -7.10 3.92
CA GLU A 100 -16.42 -6.94 2.65
C GLU A 100 -14.91 -7.13 2.78
N VAL A 101 -14.31 -6.58 3.84
CA VAL A 101 -12.91 -6.85 4.20
C VAL A 101 -12.66 -8.34 4.38
N GLU A 102 -13.53 -9.06 5.11
CA GLU A 102 -13.38 -10.51 5.29
C GLU A 102 -13.49 -11.30 3.98
N ARG A 103 -14.40 -10.90 3.07
CA ARG A 103 -14.56 -11.55 1.76
C ARG A 103 -13.32 -11.34 0.90
N SER A 104 -12.79 -10.12 0.87
CA SER A 104 -11.57 -9.79 0.14
C SER A 104 -10.38 -10.56 0.68
N LEU A 105 -10.19 -10.64 2.01
CA LEU A 105 -9.06 -11.36 2.61
C LEU A 105 -9.02 -12.87 2.30
N ARG A 106 -10.18 -13.51 2.07
CA ARG A 106 -10.24 -14.95 1.75
C ARG A 106 -9.73 -15.31 0.36
N VAL A 107 -9.71 -14.36 -0.57
CA VAL A 107 -9.34 -14.59 -1.97
C VAL A 107 -7.94 -14.09 -2.32
N LEU A 108 -7.25 -13.49 -1.35
CA LEU A 108 -5.94 -12.87 -1.53
C LEU A 108 -4.81 -13.85 -1.21
N ASP A 109 -3.78 -13.84 -2.05
CA ASP A 109 -2.54 -14.58 -1.78
C ASP A 109 -1.63 -13.80 -0.82
N GLY A 110 -1.81 -12.49 -0.71
CA GLY A 110 -1.10 -11.63 0.24
C GLY A 110 -1.73 -10.25 0.38
N ALA A 111 -1.24 -9.43 1.30
CA ALA A 111 -1.71 -8.06 1.46
C ALA A 111 -0.61 -7.06 1.86
N VAL A 112 -0.85 -5.79 1.54
CA VAL A 112 -0.04 -4.65 1.96
C VAL A 112 -0.79 -3.94 3.08
N ALA A 113 -0.21 -3.96 4.28
CA ALA A 113 -0.76 -3.31 5.47
C ALA A 113 -0.23 -1.89 5.61
N LEU A 114 -1.08 -0.92 5.30
CA LEU A 114 -0.76 0.50 5.40
C LEU A 114 -0.93 1.01 6.83
N PHE A 115 0.07 1.75 7.28
CA PHE A 115 0.08 2.48 8.54
C PHE A 115 0.42 3.95 8.26
N CYS A 116 -0.19 4.87 9.00
CA CYS A 116 0.16 6.28 8.91
C CYS A 116 1.39 6.53 9.78
N ALA A 117 2.41 7.21 9.26
CA ALA A 117 3.62 7.53 10.03
C ALA A 117 3.33 8.42 11.26
N VAL A 118 2.23 9.18 11.25
CA VAL A 118 1.81 10.04 12.36
C VAL A 118 0.95 9.26 13.39
N GLY A 119 0.02 8.43 12.91
CA GLY A 119 -0.95 7.73 13.76
C GLY A 119 -0.51 6.33 14.19
N GLY A 120 0.49 5.76 13.55
CA GLY A 120 0.97 4.39 13.78
C GLY A 120 -0.14 3.35 13.60
N VAL A 121 -0.38 2.59 14.67
CA VAL A 121 -1.43 1.56 14.74
C VAL A 121 -2.67 2.10 15.46
N GLU A 122 -3.76 2.22 14.71
CA GLU A 122 -5.06 2.63 15.23
C GLU A 122 -5.96 1.44 15.61
N PRO A 123 -7.02 1.64 16.43
CA PRO A 123 -7.95 0.56 16.82
C PRO A 123 -8.54 -0.21 15.62
N GLN A 124 -8.78 0.47 14.51
CA GLN A 124 -9.27 -0.13 13.28
C GLN A 124 -8.19 -1.00 12.59
N SER A 125 -6.93 -0.58 12.63
CA SER A 125 -5.80 -1.39 12.14
C SER A 125 -5.72 -2.73 12.87
N GLU A 126 -5.95 -2.77 14.18
CA GLU A 126 -5.97 -4.03 14.96
C GLU A 126 -7.07 -4.99 14.49
N THR A 127 -8.24 -4.46 14.15
CA THR A 127 -9.37 -5.28 13.70
C THR A 127 -9.08 -5.92 12.34
N VAL A 128 -8.59 -5.12 11.38
CA VAL A 128 -8.22 -5.61 10.05
C VAL A 128 -7.03 -6.58 10.12
N TRP A 129 -6.07 -6.33 11.02
CA TRP A 129 -4.95 -7.23 11.28
C TRP A 129 -5.41 -8.59 11.82
N ARG A 130 -6.33 -8.60 12.78
CA ARG A 130 -6.92 -9.85 13.32
C ARG A 130 -7.68 -10.64 12.25
N GLN A 131 -8.44 -9.97 11.39
CA GLN A 131 -9.15 -10.63 10.28
C GLN A 131 -8.17 -11.31 9.33
N ALA A 132 -7.06 -10.65 9.00
CA ALA A 132 -6.09 -11.23 8.10
C ALA A 132 -5.25 -12.33 8.77
N ASN A 133 -5.03 -12.29 10.09
CA ASN A 133 -4.49 -13.43 10.86
C ASN A 133 -5.42 -14.65 10.78
N LYS A 134 -6.73 -14.45 10.96
CA LYS A 134 -7.74 -15.51 10.89
C LYS A 134 -7.72 -16.28 9.57
N TYR A 135 -7.41 -15.61 8.46
CA TYR A 135 -7.32 -16.22 7.13
C TYR A 135 -5.90 -16.59 6.69
N GLY A 136 -4.88 -16.41 7.55
CA GLY A 136 -3.51 -16.80 7.24
C GLY A 136 -2.87 -16.02 6.08
N VAL A 137 -3.35 -14.81 5.80
CA VAL A 137 -2.87 -14.01 4.66
C VAL A 137 -1.46 -13.46 4.95
N PRO A 138 -0.42 -13.77 4.17
CA PRO A 138 0.90 -13.19 4.36
C PRO A 138 0.90 -11.69 4.01
N ARG A 139 1.67 -10.89 4.74
CA ARG A 139 1.59 -9.43 4.65
C ARG A 139 2.94 -8.74 4.74
N ILE A 140 3.05 -7.62 4.03
CA ILE A 140 4.10 -6.62 4.22
C ILE A 140 3.50 -5.36 4.84
N ALA A 141 4.25 -4.64 5.66
CA ALA A 141 3.83 -3.35 6.20
C ALA A 141 4.37 -2.21 5.33
N TYR A 142 3.55 -1.19 5.09
CA TYR A 142 3.92 0.04 4.40
C TYR A 142 3.57 1.24 5.29
N VAL A 143 4.59 1.95 5.77
CA VAL A 143 4.42 3.17 6.56
C VAL A 143 4.31 4.34 5.59
N ASN A 144 3.09 4.86 5.43
CA ASN A 144 2.74 5.92 4.51
C ASN A 144 2.72 7.29 5.22
N LYS A 145 2.64 8.38 4.44
CA LYS A 145 2.58 9.77 4.94
C LYS A 145 3.82 10.21 5.74
N MET A 146 5.00 9.74 5.33
CA MET A 146 6.28 10.15 5.95
C MET A 146 6.61 11.64 5.75
N ASP A 147 5.93 12.29 4.80
CA ASP A 147 6.00 13.72 4.49
C ASP A 147 5.23 14.61 5.48
N ARG A 148 4.44 14.03 6.40
CA ARG A 148 3.60 14.80 7.33
C ARG A 148 4.35 15.21 8.58
N THR A 149 4.01 16.38 9.12
CA THR A 149 4.48 16.83 10.44
C THR A 149 4.11 15.80 11.51
N GLY A 150 5.10 15.40 12.32
CA GLY A 150 4.92 14.37 13.33
C GLY A 150 5.01 12.93 12.81
N ALA A 151 5.45 12.73 11.56
CA ALA A 151 5.75 11.40 11.04
C ALA A 151 6.96 10.80 11.78
N ASP A 152 6.77 9.63 12.40
CA ASP A 152 7.83 8.86 13.03
C ASP A 152 7.74 7.39 12.58
N PHE A 153 8.71 6.99 11.75
CA PHE A 153 8.79 5.62 11.24
C PHE A 153 9.06 4.59 12.34
N PHE A 154 9.94 4.92 13.29
CA PHE A 154 10.36 3.97 14.33
C PHE A 154 9.27 3.80 15.38
N ASP A 155 8.52 4.86 15.69
CA ASP A 155 7.32 4.75 16.52
C ASP A 155 6.24 3.89 15.85
N ALA A 156 6.00 4.06 14.54
CA ALA A 156 5.09 3.18 13.80
C ALA A 156 5.53 1.70 13.85
N VAL A 157 6.82 1.41 13.69
CA VAL A 157 7.37 0.04 13.81
C VAL A 157 7.18 -0.50 15.23
N LYS A 158 7.44 0.32 16.25
CA LYS A 158 7.23 -0.04 17.66
C LYS A 158 5.75 -0.34 17.94
N ALA A 159 4.85 0.50 17.45
CA ALA A 159 3.40 0.32 17.58
C ALA A 159 2.93 -0.99 16.91
N ILE A 160 3.46 -1.34 15.74
CA ILE A 160 3.18 -2.63 15.08
C ILE A 160 3.60 -3.81 15.97
N ARG A 161 4.77 -3.72 16.62
CA ARG A 161 5.21 -4.77 17.54
C ARG A 161 4.32 -4.87 18.78
N GLU A 162 4.07 -3.74 19.44
CA GLU A 162 3.44 -3.70 20.76
C GLU A 162 1.92 -3.88 20.69
N ARG A 163 1.24 -3.24 19.73
CA ARG A 163 -0.23 -3.28 19.63
C ARG A 163 -0.75 -4.48 18.83
N LEU A 164 -0.04 -4.86 17.76
CA LEU A 164 -0.47 -5.98 16.91
C LEU A 164 0.14 -7.32 17.32
N GLY A 165 1.10 -7.33 18.25
CA GLY A 165 1.85 -8.53 18.63
C GLY A 165 2.65 -9.13 17.47
N ALA A 166 2.99 -8.31 16.46
CA ALA A 166 3.70 -8.74 15.27
C ALA A 166 5.23 -8.70 15.48
N ASN A 167 5.98 -9.33 14.56
CA ASN A 167 7.44 -9.22 14.50
C ASN A 167 7.87 -8.37 13.30
N PRO A 168 7.72 -7.03 13.34
CA PRO A 168 8.10 -6.18 12.22
C PRO A 168 9.63 -6.19 12.03
N VAL A 169 10.06 -6.30 10.77
CA VAL A 169 11.46 -6.25 10.36
C VAL A 169 11.61 -5.10 9.37
N PRO A 170 12.19 -3.95 9.77
CA PRO A 170 12.50 -2.87 8.86
C PRO A 170 13.51 -3.33 7.80
N ILE A 171 13.10 -3.25 6.52
CA ILE A 171 13.98 -3.49 5.35
C ILE A 171 14.38 -2.17 4.67
N GLN A 172 13.73 -1.07 5.06
CA GLN A 172 13.99 0.28 4.60
C GLN A 172 13.99 1.22 5.81
N ILE A 173 14.81 2.27 5.74
CA ILE A 173 14.88 3.34 6.76
C ILE A 173 14.69 4.68 6.05
N PRO A 174 13.81 5.58 6.53
CA PRO A 174 13.60 6.87 5.88
C PRO A 174 14.84 7.76 5.96
N ILE A 175 15.03 8.60 4.93
CA ILE A 175 16.00 9.71 4.92
C ILE A 175 15.21 10.98 5.18
N GLY A 176 15.33 11.50 6.40
CA GLY A 176 14.54 12.63 6.89
C GLY A 176 13.13 12.23 7.34
N GLU A 177 12.39 13.20 7.87
CA GLU A 177 11.03 13.06 8.38
C GLU A 177 10.23 14.35 8.15
N GLY A 178 8.91 14.24 8.03
CA GLY A 178 8.03 15.37 7.75
C GLY A 178 8.45 16.11 6.48
N GLU A 179 8.56 17.43 6.54
CA GLU A 179 8.95 18.27 5.40
C GLU A 179 10.38 17.99 4.88
N MET A 180 11.21 17.34 5.71
CA MET A 180 12.58 16.95 5.33
C MET A 180 12.65 15.54 4.74
N PHE A 181 11.53 14.82 4.64
CA PHE A 181 11.50 13.49 4.04
C PHE A 181 11.91 13.57 2.56
N ALA A 182 13.03 12.94 2.23
CA ALA A 182 13.64 13.00 0.90
C ALA A 182 13.71 11.63 0.21
N GLY A 183 13.52 10.54 0.95
CA GLY A 183 13.58 9.20 0.41
C GLY A 183 13.87 8.15 1.47
N PHE A 184 14.58 7.08 1.11
CA PHE A 184 14.87 5.98 2.02
C PHE A 184 16.16 5.25 1.68
N VAL A 185 16.76 4.60 2.68
CA VAL A 185 17.84 3.64 2.54
C VAL A 185 17.25 2.24 2.40
N ASP A 186 17.53 1.56 1.30
CA ASP A 186 17.24 0.14 1.08
C ASP A 186 18.34 -0.72 1.73
N LEU A 187 18.01 -1.43 2.80
CA LEU A 187 18.95 -2.26 3.56
C LEU A 187 19.24 -3.61 2.91
N ILE A 188 18.44 -4.02 1.91
CA ILE A 188 18.68 -5.26 1.16
C ILE A 188 19.74 -4.99 0.09
N ARG A 189 19.61 -3.86 -0.62
CA ARG A 189 20.55 -3.44 -1.68
C ARG A 189 21.74 -2.64 -1.14
N MET A 190 21.65 -2.16 0.09
CA MET A 190 22.60 -1.22 0.71
C MET A 190 22.77 0.05 -0.14
N LYS A 191 21.64 0.69 -0.50
CA LYS A 191 21.57 1.88 -1.35
C LYS A 191 20.65 2.94 -0.78
N GLY A 192 21.05 4.21 -0.85
CA GLY A 192 20.18 5.35 -0.60
C GLY A 192 19.37 5.69 -1.85
N ILE A 193 18.07 5.87 -1.71
CA ILE A 193 17.17 6.31 -2.78
C ILE A 193 16.65 7.69 -2.37
N ILE A 194 16.96 8.72 -3.15
CA ILE A 194 16.52 10.10 -2.92
C ILE A 194 15.63 10.52 -4.09
N PHE A 195 14.38 10.90 -3.81
CA PHE A 195 13.42 11.29 -4.84
C PHE A 195 13.59 12.76 -5.22
N ASP A 196 13.36 13.05 -6.51
CA ASP A 196 13.20 14.43 -6.96
C ASP A 196 11.84 14.97 -6.49
N LYS A 197 11.78 16.26 -6.14
CA LYS A 197 10.74 16.81 -5.26
C LYS A 197 9.35 17.00 -5.90
N GLU A 198 9.11 16.67 -7.17
CA GLU A 198 7.87 17.08 -7.86
C GLU A 198 6.88 15.96 -8.23
N ASP A 199 7.30 14.74 -8.58
CA ASP A 199 6.35 13.68 -9.00
C ASP A 199 6.62 12.29 -8.40
N GLY A 200 7.75 12.12 -7.71
CA GLY A 200 8.21 10.84 -7.17
C GLY A 200 8.42 9.76 -8.24
N SER A 201 8.61 10.14 -9.50
CA SER A 201 8.84 9.22 -10.62
C SER A 201 10.33 9.03 -10.90
N THR A 202 11.14 10.03 -10.56
CA THR A 202 12.60 10.03 -10.67
C THR A 202 13.26 10.01 -9.30
N TYR A 203 14.39 9.32 -9.21
CA TYR A 203 15.22 9.25 -8.01
C TYR A 203 16.69 9.07 -8.38
N GLU A 204 17.56 9.49 -7.46
CA GLU A 204 18.99 9.23 -7.48
C GLU A 204 19.31 8.07 -6.53
N GLU A 205 20.20 7.16 -6.96
CA GLU A 205 20.76 6.12 -6.10
C GLU A 205 22.14 6.56 -5.59
N VAL A 206 22.30 6.62 -4.26
CA VAL A 206 23.54 7.01 -3.57
C VAL A 206 24.14 5.82 -2.82
#